data_AF-A0A920V4S6-F1
#
_entry.id   AF-A0A920V4S6-F1
#
_cell.length_a   1.000
_cell.length_b   1.000
_cell.length_c   1.000
_cell.angle_alpha   90.00
_cell.angle_beta   90.00
_cell.angle_gamma   90.00
#
_symmetry.space_group_name_H-M   'P 1'
#
loop_
_entity.id
_entity.type
_entity.pdbx_description
1 polymer ?
#
loop_
_entity_poly.entity_id
_entity_poly.type
_entity_poly.pdbx_seq_one_letter_code
_entity_poly.pdbx_strand_id
1 'polypeptide(L)' 'MRDRVIDLDLILFGDLIMKDQGIELPSSDIEDYLFILEPLAQIAEQEVHPVFNISFGEMLKEKLK' A
#
# COMPACT_ATOMS: atom_id res chain seq x y z
N MET A 1 -28.37 -8.68 -8.39
CA MET A 1 -27.04 -8.09 -8.10
C MET A 1 -27.23 -7.11 -6.97
N ARG A 2 -26.50 -7.25 -5.87
CA ARG A 2 -26.43 -6.19 -4.84
C ARG A 2 -25.29 -5.27 -5.27
N ASP A 3 -25.57 -3.97 -5.36
CA ASP A 3 -24.54 -2.98 -5.66
C ASP A 3 -23.54 -2.95 -4.49
N ARG A 4 -22.27 -3.25 -4.77
CA ARG A 4 -21.16 -2.91 -3.88
C ARG A 4 -20.83 -1.45 -4.11
N VAL A 5 -21.53 -0.57 -3.40
CA VAL A 5 -21.37 0.89 -3.52
C VAL A 5 -20.00 1.35 -3.03
N ILE A 6 -19.38 0.60 -2.11
CA ILE A 6 -18.06 0.88 -1.56
C ILE A 6 -17.34 -0.43 -1.25
N ASP A 7 -16.03 -0.42 -1.40
CA ASP A 7 -15.11 -1.47 -0.97
C ASP A 7 -14.02 -0.84 -0.09
N LEU A 8 -13.52 -1.60 0.89
CA LEU A 8 -12.49 -1.14 1.83
C LEU A 8 -11.45 -2.25 2.02
N ASP A 9 -10.23 -1.94 1.61
CA ASP A 9 -9.10 -2.85 1.71
C ASP A 9 -8.10 -2.36 2.77
N LEU A 10 -7.54 -3.30 3.53
CA LEU A 10 -6.45 -3.02 4.47
C LEU A 10 -5.12 -3.23 3.74
N ILE A 11 -4.38 -2.16 3.50
CA ILE A 11 -3.11 -2.19 2.77
C ILE A 11 -1.87 -2.09 3.66
N LEU A 12 -2.00 -1.52 4.86
CA LEU A 12 -0.89 -1.32 5.81
C LEU A 12 -1.44 -1.31 7.24
N PHE A 13 -0.65 -1.81 8.21
CA PHE A 13 -0.94 -1.69 9.63
C PHE A 13 0.34 -1.45 10.43
N GLY A 14 0.77 -0.18 10.52
CA GLY A 14 2.07 0.16 11.09
C GLY A 14 3.19 -0.67 10.45
N ASP A 15 4.06 -1.23 11.28
CA ASP A 15 5.19 -2.07 10.85
C ASP A 15 4.84 -3.57 10.76
N LEU A 16 3.54 -3.93 10.82
CA LEU A 16 3.13 -5.33 10.79
C LEU A 16 3.42 -5.95 9.42
N ILE A 17 4.27 -6.98 9.43
CA ILE A 17 4.52 -7.86 8.29
C ILE A 17 3.85 -9.20 8.57
N MET A 18 2.83 -9.54 7.80
CA MET A 18 2.05 -10.75 7.98
C MET A 18 1.54 -11.29 6.65
N LYS A 19 1.56 -12.62 6.52
CA LYS A 19 0.89 -13.34 5.46
C LYS A 19 0.14 -14.50 6.09
N ASP A 20 -1.16 -14.33 6.31
CA ASP A 20 -1.98 -15.35 6.95
C ASP A 20 -3.42 -15.34 6.42
N GLN A 21 -4.03 -16.52 6.28
CA GLN A 21 -5.45 -16.70 5.94
C GLN A 21 -5.96 -15.85 4.74
N GLY A 22 -5.09 -15.58 3.76
CA GLY A 22 -5.43 -14.80 2.57
C GLY A 22 -5.29 -13.28 2.73
N ILE A 23 -4.79 -12.79 3.87
CA ILE A 23 -4.45 -11.39 4.10
C ILE A 23 -2.92 -11.26 4.08
N GLU A 24 -2.44 -10.32 3.27
CA GLU A 24 -1.03 -9.94 3.16
C GLU A 24 -0.88 -8.48 3.56
N LEU A 25 -0.04 -8.22 4.57
CA LEU A 25 0.30 -6.90 5.04
C LEU A 25 1.82 -6.75 5.13
N PRO A 26 2.38 -5.64 4.63
CA PRO A 26 1.75 -4.66 3.72
C PRO A 26 1.25 -5.33 2.43
N SER A 27 0.13 -4.85 1.88
CA SER A 27 -0.47 -5.43 0.66
C SER A 27 0.44 -5.19 -0.55
N SER A 28 0.64 -6.23 -1.36
CA SER A 28 1.37 -6.14 -2.64
C SER A 28 0.73 -5.14 -3.61
N ASP A 29 -0.56 -4.85 -3.43
CA ASP A 29 -1.30 -3.89 -4.25
C ASP A 29 -0.71 -2.46 -4.16
N ILE A 30 -0.02 -2.12 -3.05
CA ILE A 30 0.71 -0.86 -2.92
C ILE A 30 1.80 -0.75 -4.00
N GLU A 31 2.47 -1.84 -4.33
CA GLU A 31 3.53 -1.84 -5.33
C GLU A 31 2.99 -1.97 -6.74
N ASP A 32 1.91 -2.74 -6.92
CA ASP A 32 1.37 -3.11 -8.22
C ASP A 32 0.51 -2.01 -8.84
N TYR A 33 -0.12 -1.17 -8.01
CA TYR A 33 -1.09 -0.18 -8.47
C TYR A 33 -0.76 1.25 -8.04
N LEU A 34 -0.47 2.09 -9.03
CA LEU A 34 -0.21 3.52 -8.81
C LEU A 34 -1.38 4.25 -8.15
N PHE A 35 -2.64 3.86 -8.43
CA PHE A 35 -3.81 4.48 -7.80
C PHE A 35 -3.93 4.18 -6.29
N ILE A 36 -3.13 3.25 -5.76
CA ILE A 36 -2.98 2.99 -4.32
C ILE A 36 -1.73 3.72 -3.81
N LEU A 37 -0.59 3.57 -4.50
CA LEU A 37 0.68 4.17 -4.10
C LEU A 37 0.65 5.70 -4.11
N GLU A 38 0.04 6.31 -5.12
CA GLU A 38 -0.02 7.77 -5.27
C GLU A 38 -0.76 8.45 -4.11
N PRO A 39 -2.02 8.09 -3.77
CA PRO A 39 -2.68 8.68 -2.62
C PRO A 39 -2.00 8.30 -1.29
N LEU A 40 -1.42 7.10 -1.18
CA LEU A 40 -0.65 6.71 0.01
C LEU A 40 0.58 7.61 0.20
N ALA A 41 1.35 7.86 -0.86
CA ALA A 41 2.51 8.75 -0.81
C ALA A 41 2.13 10.21 -0.55
N GLN A 42 0.92 10.66 -0.94
CA GLN A 42 0.44 12.01 -0.61
C GLN A 42 0.16 12.20 0.88
N ILE A 43 -0.32 11.17 1.57
CA ILE A 43 -0.67 11.26 3.01
C ILE A 43 0.45 10.76 3.93
N ALA A 44 1.33 9.93 3.42
CA ALA A 44 2.35 9.20 4.19
C ALA A 44 3.71 9.19 3.45
N GLU A 45 4.11 10.30 2.85
CA GLU A 45 5.33 10.39 2.01
C GLU A 45 6.59 9.86 2.71
N GLN A 46 6.73 10.15 4.01
CA GLN A 46 7.92 9.83 4.82
C GLN A 46 7.82 8.50 5.56
N GLU A 47 6.65 7.85 5.56
CA GLU A 47 6.49 6.54 6.19
C GLU A 47 7.27 5.49 5.41
N VAL A 48 7.93 4.60 6.14
CA VAL A 48 8.82 3.60 5.57
C VAL A 48 8.05 2.32 5.35
N HIS A 49 8.12 1.78 4.13
CA HIS A 49 7.55 0.49 3.82
C HIS A 49 8.28 -0.60 4.63
N PRO A 50 7.59 -1.40 5.47
CA PRO A 50 8.26 -2.28 6.45
C PRO A 50 9.04 -3.43 5.79
N VAL A 51 8.69 -3.82 4.56
CA VAL A 51 9.41 -4.85 3.77
C VAL A 51 10.60 -4.27 2.97
N PHE A 52 10.40 -3.24 2.14
CA PHE A 52 11.46 -2.68 1.28
C PHE A 52 12.39 -1.69 1.98
N ASN A 53 11.98 -1.19 3.15
CA ASN A 53 12.75 -0.23 3.94
C ASN A 53 13.10 1.06 3.14
N ILE A 54 12.17 1.48 2.28
CA ILE A 54 12.19 2.77 1.57
C ILE A 54 10.89 3.51 1.86
N SER A 55 10.90 4.84 1.77
CA SER A 55 9.69 5.63 1.97
C SER A 55 8.69 5.47 0.83
N PHE A 56 7.38 5.64 1.09
CA PHE A 56 6.37 5.60 0.02
C PHE A 56 6.60 6.70 -1.03
N GLY A 57 7.12 7.87 -0.63
CA GLY A 57 7.52 8.91 -1.56
C GLY A 57 8.68 8.51 -2.48
N GLU A 58 9.67 7.78 -1.97
CA GLU A 58 10.75 7.21 -2.79
C GLU A 58 10.22 6.12 -3.73
N MET A 59 9.40 5.21 -3.21
CA MET A 59 8.78 4.15 -4.01
C MET A 59 7.97 4.72 -5.18
N LEU A 60 7.19 5.78 -4.96
CA LEU A 60 6.46 6.47 -6.03
C LEU A 60 7.40 7.11 -7.05
N LYS A 61 8.47 7.77 -6.60
CA LYS A 61 9.49 8.37 -7.49
C LYS A 61 10.19 7.32 -8.35
N GLU A 62 10.40 6.11 -7.83
CA GLU A 62 10.98 5.00 -8.61
C GLU A 62 10.00 4.46 -9.66
N LYS A 63 8.70 4.37 -9.33
CA LYS A 63 7.66 3.87 -10.26
C LYS A 63 7.33 4.85 -11.39
N LEU A 64 7.59 6.15 -11.21
CA LEU A 64 7.34 7.20 -12.21
C LEU A 64 8.53 7.50 -13.12
N LYS A 65 9.68 6.84 -12.92
CA LYS A 65 10.85 6.92 -13.80
C LYS A 65 10.73 5.97 -14.98
#